data_AF-A0AA49EW67-F1
#
_entry.id   AF-A0AA49EW67-F1
#
_cell.length_a   1.000
_cell.length_b   1.000
_cell.length_c   1.000
_cell.angle_alpha   90.00
_cell.angle_beta   90.00
_cell.angle_gamma   90.00
#
_symmetry.space_group_name_H-M   'P 1'
#
loop_
_entity.id
_entity.type
_entity.pdbx_description
1 polymer ?
#
loop_
_entity_poly.entity_id
_entity_poly.type
_entity_poly.pdbx_seq_one_letter_code
_entity_poly.pdbx_strand_id
1 'polypeptide(L)'
;MKITGIDALQKKLRKNATLDDVKHVVKSNTVSMNKNMQNLAPVDTGNMKRSITSDFTDGGLSGTTGPHTDYAGYVEYGTRFQAAQPFVKPAFDVQKKVFKNDLERLTK
;
A
#
# COMPACT_ATOMS: atom_id res chain seq x y z
N MET A 1 -47.59 -7.95 16.50
CA MET A 1 -46.35 -8.71 16.20
C MET A 1 -45.14 -7.88 16.61
N LYS A 2 -44.24 -8.42 17.44
CA LYS A 2 -42.96 -7.79 17.77
C LYS A 2 -41.90 -8.41 16.85
N ILE A 3 -41.33 -7.63 15.95
CA ILE A 3 -40.21 -8.07 15.12
C ILE A 3 -38.95 -7.92 15.98
N THR A 4 -38.38 -9.04 16.42
CA THR A 4 -37.11 -9.08 17.15
C THR A 4 -35.96 -9.36 16.18
N GLY A 5 -34.82 -8.68 16.32
CA GLY A 5 -33.62 -8.89 15.48
C GLY A 5 -33.41 -7.91 14.31
N ILE A 6 -34.33 -6.96 14.08
CA ILE A 6 -34.16 -5.92 13.05
C ILE A 6 -32.93 -5.04 13.32
N ASP A 7 -32.65 -4.71 14.58
CA ASP A 7 -31.49 -3.89 14.95
C ASP A 7 -30.17 -4.62 14.65
N ALA A 8 -30.12 -5.93 14.90
CA ALA A 8 -28.95 -6.76 14.62
C ALA A 8 -28.71 -6.89 13.11
N LEU A 9 -29.78 -7.04 12.32
CA LEU A 9 -29.74 -7.06 10.87
C LEU A 9 -29.30 -5.70 10.30
N GLN A 10 -29.89 -4.60 10.77
CA GLN A 10 -29.53 -3.26 10.34
C GLN A 10 -28.06 -2.94 10.65
N LYS A 11 -27.56 -3.37 11.81
CA LYS A 11 -26.14 -3.23 12.18
C LYS A 11 -25.22 -4.02 11.25
N LYS A 12 -25.55 -5.28 10.92
CA LYS A 12 -24.79 -6.08 9.94
C LYS A 12 -24.83 -5.48 8.55
N LEU A 13 -26.00 -5.03 8.08
CA LEU A 13 -26.14 -4.40 6.76
C LEU A 13 -25.36 -3.10 6.67
N ARG A 14 -25.39 -2.26 7.71
CA ARG A 14 -24.57 -1.03 7.75
C ARG A 14 -23.08 -1.35 7.71
N LYS A 15 -22.62 -2.36 8.45
CA LYS A 15 -21.22 -2.80 8.43
C LYS A 15 -20.81 -3.33 7.05
N ASN A 16 -21.66 -4.12 6.40
CA ASN A 16 -21.39 -4.68 5.08
C ASN A 16 -21.56 -3.66 3.94
N ALA A 17 -22.26 -2.54 4.20
CA ALA A 17 -22.45 -1.46 3.23
C ALA A 17 -21.27 -0.48 3.20
N THR A 18 -20.35 -0.53 4.17
CA THR A 18 -19.15 0.32 4.13
C THR A 18 -18.00 -0.36 3.42
N LEU A 19 -17.18 0.42 2.72
CA LEU A 19 -15.94 -0.04 2.10
C LEU A 19 -14.76 -0.03 3.09
N ASP A 20 -15.02 -0.11 4.39
CA ASP A 20 -13.98 0.07 5.42
C ASP A 20 -12.95 -1.06 5.38
N ASP A 21 -13.38 -2.29 5.11
CA ASP A 21 -12.48 -3.43 4.93
C ASP A 21 -11.57 -3.24 3.70
N VAL A 22 -12.11 -2.68 2.61
CA VAL A 22 -11.32 -2.33 1.42
C VAL A 22 -10.28 -1.26 1.76
N LYS A 23 -10.69 -0.18 2.44
CA LYS A 23 -9.78 0.89 2.88
C LYS A 23 -8.68 0.34 3.78
N HIS A 24 -9.01 -0.60 4.66
CA HIS A 24 -8.01 -1.26 5.52
C HIS A 24 -6.99 -2.06 4.69
N VAL A 25 -7.45 -2.83 3.70
CA VAL A 25 -6.57 -3.56 2.78
C VAL A 25 -5.65 -2.61 2.01
N VAL A 26 -6.19 -1.54 1.43
CA VAL A 26 -5.41 -0.50 0.72
C VAL A 26 -4.35 0.10 1.64
N LYS A 27 -4.73 0.52 2.84
CA LYS A 27 -3.82 1.11 3.83
C LYS A 27 -2.70 0.16 4.23
N SER A 28 -3.05 -1.06 4.63
CA SER A 28 -2.10 -2.06 5.11
C SER A 28 -1.09 -2.44 4.02
N ASN A 29 -1.57 -2.64 2.79
CA ASN A 29 -0.71 -3.01 1.66
C ASN A 29 0.22 -1.85 1.24
N THR A 30 -0.28 -0.61 1.24
CA THR A 30 0.54 0.58 0.92
C THR A 30 1.66 0.77 1.94
N VAL A 31 1.36 0.67 3.24
CA VAL A 31 2.35 0.77 4.32
C VAL A 31 3.38 -0.36 4.24
N SER A 32 2.93 -1.58 3.93
CA SER A 32 3.82 -2.74 3.79
C SER A 32 4.78 -2.57 2.60
N MET A 33 4.29 -2.06 1.47
CA MET A 33 5.13 -1.73 0.32
C MET A 33 6.13 -0.64 0.66
N ASN A 34 5.69 0.45 1.31
CA ASN A 34 6.57 1.54 1.73
C ASN A 34 7.71 1.02 2.63
N LYS A 35 7.39 0.21 3.64
CA LYS A 35 8.38 -0.41 4.52
C LYS A 35 9.37 -1.29 3.75
N ASN A 36 8.89 -2.07 2.78
CA ASN A 36 9.75 -2.92 1.96
C ASN A 36 10.69 -2.07 1.07
N MET A 37 10.16 -1.02 0.43
CA MET A 37 10.97 -0.06 -0.32
C MET A 37 12.07 0.57 0.56
N GLN A 38 11.73 0.97 1.79
CA GLN A 38 12.69 1.53 2.74
C GLN A 38 13.76 0.52 3.19
N ASN A 39 13.44 -0.77 3.24
CA ASN A 39 14.41 -1.83 3.58
C ASN A 39 15.37 -2.13 2.42
N LEU A 40 14.89 -2.07 1.18
CA LEU A 40 15.67 -2.31 -0.01
C LEU A 40 16.46 -1.08 -0.47
N ALA A 41 16.03 0.13 -0.08
CA ALA A 41 16.66 1.36 -0.48
C ALA A 41 18.14 1.38 -0.03
N PRO A 42 19.08 1.62 -0.95
CA PRO A 42 20.49 1.72 -0.60
C PRO A 42 20.72 2.91 0.34
N VAL A 43 21.55 2.71 1.36
CA VAL A 43 21.82 3.70 2.40
C VAL A 43 23.22 4.25 2.20
N ASP A 44 23.28 5.51 1.79
CA ASP A 44 24.48 6.35 1.90
C ASP A 44 24.32 7.28 3.10
N THR A 45 23.62 8.42 2.94
CA THR A 45 23.25 9.36 4.02
C THR A 45 21.89 9.04 4.68
N GLY A 46 21.17 8.05 4.15
CA GLY A 46 19.82 7.69 4.53
C GLY A 46 18.72 8.65 4.06
N ASN A 47 19.06 9.73 3.35
CA ASN A 47 18.07 10.71 2.85
C ASN A 47 17.01 10.06 1.94
N MET A 48 17.46 9.24 0.99
CA MET A 48 16.56 8.56 0.05
C MET A 48 15.58 7.63 0.77
N LYS A 49 16.07 6.82 1.72
CA LYS A 49 15.24 5.96 2.56
C LYS A 49 14.17 6.75 3.31
N ARG A 50 14.55 7.88 3.92
CA ARG A 50 13.61 8.75 4.66
C ARG A 50 12.61 9.48 3.76
N SER A 51 12.98 9.73 2.50
CA SER A 51 12.09 10.38 1.53
C SER A 51 10.98 9.48 1.00
N ILE A 52 10.99 8.18 1.32
CA ILE A 52 9.96 7.26 0.85
C ILE A 52 8.74 7.40 1.76
N THR A 53 7.72 8.12 1.31
CA THR A 53 6.47 8.35 2.05
C THR A 53 5.28 7.77 1.30
N SER A 54 4.12 7.74 1.98
CA SER A 54 2.87 7.21 1.42
C SER A 54 1.76 8.25 1.54
N ASP A 55 0.93 8.32 0.52
CA ASP A 55 -0.26 9.17 0.45
C ASP A 55 -1.50 8.34 0.17
N PHE A 56 -2.64 8.78 0.69
CA PHE A 56 -3.93 8.13 0.51
C PHE A 56 -4.92 9.10 -0.13
N THR A 57 -5.52 8.68 -1.24
CA THR A 57 -6.50 9.45 -2.02
C THR A 57 -7.82 8.68 -2.11
N ASP A 58 -8.82 9.27 -2.78
CA ASP A 58 -10.11 8.62 -3.06
C ASP A 58 -10.83 8.11 -1.80
N GLY A 59 -10.76 8.90 -0.72
CA GLY A 59 -11.35 8.52 0.56
C GLY A 59 -10.73 7.28 1.22
N GLY A 60 -9.48 6.96 0.87
CA GLY A 60 -8.74 5.80 1.38
C GLY A 60 -8.84 4.55 0.50
N LEU A 61 -9.42 4.66 -0.70
CA LEU A 61 -9.51 3.56 -1.67
C LEU A 61 -8.27 3.47 -2.58
N SER A 62 -7.42 4.49 -2.56
CA SER A 62 -6.15 4.53 -3.29
C SER A 62 -5.02 4.88 -2.34
N GLY A 63 -3.89 4.18 -2.50
CA GLY A 63 -2.66 4.44 -1.76
C GLY A 63 -1.47 4.48 -2.70
N THR A 64 -0.66 5.53 -2.59
CA THR A 64 0.56 5.71 -3.37
C THR A 64 1.75 5.73 -2.43
N THR A 65 2.87 5.12 -2.81
CA THR A 65 4.13 5.20 -2.06
C THR A 65 5.28 5.36 -3.03
N GLY A 66 6.24 6.22 -2.69
CA GLY A 66 7.36 6.53 -3.57
C GLY A 66 8.44 7.36 -2.89
N PRO A 67 9.66 7.36 -3.42
CA PRO A 67 10.72 8.28 -3.01
C PRO A 67 10.43 9.72 -3.50
N HIS A 68 10.77 10.72 -2.70
CA HIS A 68 10.63 12.15 -3.06
C HIS A 68 11.99 12.85 -3.26
N THR A 69 12.99 12.11 -3.72
CA THR A 69 14.29 12.65 -4.13
C THR A 69 14.46 12.55 -5.64
N ASP A 70 14.93 13.62 -6.27
CA ASP A 70 15.08 13.72 -7.73
C ASP A 70 15.97 12.63 -8.34
N TYR A 71 16.92 12.11 -7.57
CA TYR A 71 17.87 11.10 -8.03
C TYR A 71 17.41 9.64 -7.86
N ALA A 72 16.22 9.40 -7.28
CA ALA A 72 15.73 8.06 -7.00
C ALA A 72 15.60 7.19 -8.27
N GLY A 73 15.23 7.79 -9.40
CA GLY A 73 15.16 7.09 -10.68
C GLY A 73 16.52 6.57 -11.15
N TYR A 74 17.58 7.37 -10.97
CA TYR A 74 18.95 6.94 -11.31
C TYR A 74 19.42 5.78 -10.45
N VAL A 75 18.96 5.71 -9.20
CA VAL A 75 19.28 4.60 -8.29
C VAL A 75 18.51 3.35 -8.71
N GLU A 76 17.20 3.48 -8.98
CA GLU A 76 16.35 2.35 -9.38
C GLU A 76 16.82 1.68 -10.68
N TYR A 77 17.19 2.49 -11.69
CA TYR A 77 17.50 2.01 -13.04
C TYR A 77 18.99 2.00 -13.39
N GLY A 78 19.84 2.60 -12.56
CA GLY A 78 21.26 2.78 -12.84
C GLY A 78 21.52 3.92 -13.84
N THR A 79 22.80 4.17 -14.07
CA THR A 79 23.30 5.15 -15.03
C THR A 79 24.47 4.57 -15.82
N ARG A 80 25.01 5.31 -16.79
CA ARG A 80 26.24 4.90 -17.52
C ARG A 80 27.47 4.70 -16.62
N PHE A 81 27.45 5.22 -15.39
CA PHE A 81 28.57 5.18 -14.46
C PHE A 81 28.31 4.35 -13.20
N GLN A 82 27.07 3.94 -12.96
CA GLN A 82 26.68 3.24 -11.74
C GLN A 82 25.61 2.19 -12.04
N ALA A 83 25.81 0.97 -11.56
CA ALA A 83 24.84 -0.11 -11.69
C ALA A 83 23.53 0.20 -10.94
N ALA A 84 22.42 -0.34 -11.45
CA ALA A 84 21.10 -0.21 -10.82
C ALA A 84 21.07 -0.86 -9.42
N GLN A 85 20.37 -0.20 -8.49
CA GLN A 85 20.09 -0.68 -7.14
C GLN A 85 18.58 -0.59 -6.90
N PRO A 86 17.79 -1.48 -7.53
CA PRO A 86 16.34 -1.39 -7.51
C PRO A 86 15.78 -1.67 -6.12
N PHE A 87 14.84 -0.82 -5.69
CA PHE A 87 14.15 -0.90 -4.41
C PHE A 87 12.64 -0.70 -4.54
N VAL A 88 12.18 -0.03 -5.60
CA VAL A 88 10.75 0.19 -5.88
C VAL A 88 10.15 -1.03 -6.58
N LYS A 89 10.72 -1.43 -7.72
CA LYS A 89 10.23 -2.54 -8.54
C LYS A 89 10.15 -3.87 -7.78
N PRO A 90 11.20 -4.31 -7.04
CA PRO A 90 11.12 -5.53 -6.24
C PRO A 90 10.05 -5.45 -5.14
N ALA A 91 9.90 -4.31 -4.46
CA ALA A 91 8.86 -4.13 -3.44
C ALA A 91 7.45 -4.21 -4.06
N PHE A 92 7.24 -3.56 -5.21
CA PHE A 92 5.99 -3.61 -5.96
C PHE A 92 5.65 -5.04 -6.42
N ASP A 93 6.63 -5.78 -6.95
CA ASP A 93 6.39 -7.12 -7.48
C ASP A 93 5.96 -8.14 -6.41
N VAL A 94 6.40 -7.94 -5.17
CA VAL A 94 5.91 -8.67 -4.00
C VAL A 94 4.51 -8.18 -3.61
N GLN A 95 4.35 -6.87 -3.37
CA GLN A 95 3.10 -6.34 -2.82
C GLN A 95 1.91 -6.54 -3.75
N LYS A 96 2.09 -6.41 -5.08
CA LYS A 96 0.98 -6.58 -6.04
C LYS A 96 0.28 -7.94 -5.94
N LYS A 97 1.02 -9.00 -5.55
CA LYS A 97 0.46 -10.34 -5.36
C LYS A 97 -0.33 -10.41 -4.06
N VAL A 98 0.23 -9.86 -2.97
CA VAL A 98 -0.41 -9.80 -1.66
C VAL A 98 -1.70 -8.97 -1.72
N PHE A 99 -1.65 -7.80 -2.34
CA PHE A 99 -2.78 -6.89 -2.47
C PHE A 99 -3.96 -7.53 -3.22
N LYS A 100 -3.69 -8.21 -4.34
CA LYS A 100 -4.72 -8.95 -5.08
C LYS A 100 -5.35 -10.04 -4.21
N ASN A 101 -4.54 -10.84 -3.52
CA ASN A 101 -5.04 -11.90 -2.65
C ASN A 101 -5.87 -11.36 -1.48
N ASP A 102 -5.47 -10.22 -0.89
CA ASP A 102 -6.21 -9.59 0.21
C ASP A 102 -7.56 -9.04 -0.25
N LEU A 103 -7.62 -8.44 -1.45
CA LEU A 103 -8.89 -8.02 -2.04
C LEU A 103 -9.81 -9.20 -2.37
N GLU A 104 -9.28 -10.29 -2.94
CA GLU A 104 -10.06 -11.50 -3.25
C GLU A 104 -10.67 -12.15 -1.99
N ARG A 105 -10.02 -12.01 -0.83
CA ARG A 105 -10.54 -12.49 0.46
C ARG A 105 -11.75 -11.71 0.95
N LEU A 106 -11.94 -10.47 0.50
CA LEU A 106 -13.12 -9.67 0.88
C LEU A 106 -14.38 -10.08 0.11
N THR A 107 -14.22 -10.76 -1.03
CA THR A 107 -15.32 -11.15 -1.92
C THR A 107 -15.72 -12.62 -1.80
N LYS A 108 -14.99 -13.40 -1.00
CA LYS A 108 -15.29 -14.81 -0.71
C LYS A 108 -16.13 -14.92 0.55
#